data_AF-G4CKU6-F1
#
_entry.id   AF-G4CKU6-F1
#
_cell.length_a   1.000
_cell.length_b   1.000
_cell.length_c   1.000
_cell.angle_alpha   90.00
_cell.angle_beta   90.00
_cell.angle_gamma   90.00
#
_symmetry.space_group_name_H-M   'P 1'
#
loop_
_entity.id
_entity.type
_entity.pdbx_description
1 polymer ?
#
loop_
_entity_poly.entity_id
_entity_poly.type
_entity_poly.pdbx_seq_one_letter_code
_entity_poly.pdbx_strand_id
1 'polypeptide(L)'
;MHSQLEHLQASIEALVHKYQTAASEKRQLKQEVDRLQQEQQQLIQQHRSAVENLNLSYTDRLGKLEAEANQYILALQQENAGYRAMLEQSAADIRHLLSRLPASETQEPSA
;
A
#
# COMPACT_ATOMS: atom_id res chain seq x y z
N MET A 1 -32.20 39.83 -62.97
CA MET A 1 -31.15 40.73 -62.45
C MET A 1 -31.46 41.17 -61.02
N HIS A 2 -32.53 41.94 -60.74
CA HIS A 2 -32.83 42.39 -59.37
C HIS A 2 -33.10 41.24 -58.37
N SER A 3 -33.96 40.28 -58.74
CA SER A 3 -34.27 39.11 -57.89
C SER A 3 -33.07 38.17 -57.63
N GLN A 4 -32.11 38.12 -58.55
CA GLN A 4 -30.88 37.33 -58.38
C GLN A 4 -29.91 38.02 -57.40
N LEU A 5 -29.88 39.35 -57.41
CA LEU A 5 -29.10 40.14 -56.45
C LEU A 5 -29.68 40.04 -55.04
N GLU A 6 -31.02 40.11 -54.90
CA GLU A 6 -31.69 39.92 -53.62
C GLU A 6 -31.46 38.50 -53.05
N HIS A 7 -31.56 37.47 -53.89
CA HIS A 7 -31.27 36.10 -53.47
C HIS A 7 -29.81 35.94 -53.05
N LEU A 8 -28.87 36.55 -53.79
CA LEU A 8 -27.45 36.52 -53.44
C LEU A 8 -27.20 37.21 -52.10
N GLN A 9 -27.81 38.37 -51.87
CA GLN A 9 -27.72 39.10 -50.61
C GLN A 9 -28.25 38.27 -49.44
N ALA A 10 -29.45 37.69 -49.56
CA ALA A 10 -30.02 36.83 -48.52
C ALA A 10 -29.15 35.60 -48.23
N SER A 11 -28.53 35.02 -49.28
CA SER A 11 -27.62 33.88 -49.14
C SER A 11 -26.32 34.26 -48.41
N ILE A 12 -25.79 35.45 -48.69
CA ILE A 12 -24.61 35.99 -48.01
C ILE A 12 -24.94 36.27 -46.54
N GLU A 13 -26.06 36.91 -46.23
CA GLU A 13 -26.51 37.19 -44.87
C GLU A 13 -26.67 35.89 -44.06
N ALA A 14 -27.30 34.86 -44.64
CA ALA A 14 -27.43 33.56 -44.00
C ALA A 14 -26.07 32.89 -43.75
N LEU A 15 -25.11 33.02 -44.68
CA LEU A 15 -23.76 32.49 -44.53
C LEU A 15 -22.99 33.23 -43.43
N VAL A 16 -23.08 34.55 -43.38
CA VAL A 16 -22.48 35.39 -42.33
C VAL A 16 -23.03 35.00 -40.96
N HIS A 17 -24.34 34.83 -40.85
CA HIS A 17 -24.96 34.41 -39.59
C HIS A 17 -24.46 33.03 -39.14
N LYS A 18 -24.43 32.03 -40.04
CA LYS A 18 -23.88 30.69 -39.74
C LYS A 18 -22.42 30.76 -39.30
N TYR A 19 -21.61 31.57 -39.97
CA TYR A 19 -20.21 31.74 -39.61
C TYR A 19 -20.05 32.37 -38.20
N GLN A 20 -20.85 33.39 -37.88
CA GLN A 20 -20.84 34.01 -36.56
C GLN A 20 -21.22 33.02 -35.46
N THR A 21 -22.27 32.22 -35.68
CA THR A 21 -22.67 31.15 -34.75
C THR A 21 -21.55 30.14 -34.56
N ALA A 22 -21.00 29.58 -35.65
CA ALA A 22 -19.89 28.63 -35.57
C ALA A 22 -18.64 29.22 -34.89
N ALA A 23 -18.35 30.51 -35.10
CA ALA A 23 -17.25 31.19 -34.44
C ALA A 23 -17.48 31.34 -32.92
N SER A 24 -18.72 31.60 -32.50
CA SER A 24 -19.07 31.64 -31.08
C SER A 24 -18.98 30.26 -30.42
N GLU A 25 -19.51 29.22 -31.06
CA GLU A 25 -19.42 27.84 -30.59
C GLU A 25 -17.97 27.38 -30.47
N LYS A 26 -17.13 27.70 -31.47
CA LYS A 26 -15.70 27.41 -31.42
C LYS A 26 -15.02 28.07 -30.22
N ARG A 27 -15.40 29.30 -29.86
CA ARG A 27 -14.85 30.00 -28.69
C ARG A 27 -15.29 29.32 -27.39
N GLN A 28 -16.57 28.95 -27.28
CA GLN A 28 -17.10 28.24 -26.11
C GLN A 28 -16.44 26.86 -25.94
N LEU A 29 -16.34 26.09 -27.01
CA LEU A 29 -15.67 24.78 -26.99
C LEU A 29 -14.20 24.92 -26.60
N LYS A 30 -13.50 25.96 -27.06
CA LYS A 30 -12.13 26.21 -26.65
C LYS A 30 -12.02 26.47 -25.15
N GLN A 31 -12.89 27.31 -24.60
CA GLN A 31 -12.92 27.58 -23.16
C GLN A 31 -13.20 26.31 -22.35
N GLU A 32 -14.09 25.46 -22.84
CA GLU A 32 -14.40 24.19 -22.19
C GLU A 32 -13.24 23.20 -22.24
N VAL A 33 -12.52 23.13 -23.36
CA VAL A 33 -11.28 22.34 -23.47
C VAL A 33 -10.23 22.85 -22.49
N ASP A 34 -10.02 24.16 -22.42
CA ASP A 34 -9.04 24.76 -21.50
C ASP A 34 -9.42 24.45 -20.03
N ARG A 35 -10.71 24.51 -19.70
CA ARG A 35 -11.25 24.15 -18.38
C ARG A 35 -11.00 22.67 -18.05
N LEU A 36 -11.37 21.76 -18.96
CA LEU A 36 -11.19 20.32 -18.76
C LEU A 36 -9.71 19.95 -18.64
N GLN A 37 -8.81 20.62 -19.36
CA GLN A 37 -7.36 20.42 -19.23
C GLN A 37 -6.85 20.83 -17.83
N GLN A 38 -7.34 21.95 -17.29
CA GLN A 38 -6.98 22.38 -15.93
C GLN A 38 -7.51 21.41 -14.87
N GLU A 39 -8.77 20.98 -14.99
CA GLU A 39 -9.37 19.99 -14.08
C GLU A 39 -8.61 18.66 -14.14
N GLN A 40 -8.23 18.19 -15.33
CA GLN A 40 -7.43 16.98 -15.49
C GLN A 40 -6.06 17.11 -14.83
N GLN A 41 -5.36 18.24 -15.01
CA GLN A 41 -4.07 18.46 -14.37
C GLN A 41 -4.17 18.47 -12.85
N GLN A 42 -5.20 19.12 -12.30
CA GLN A 42 -5.46 19.14 -10.88
C GLN A 42 -5.74 17.73 -10.33
N LEU A 43 -6.57 16.95 -11.03
CA LEU A 43 -6.88 15.57 -10.65
C LEU A 43 -5.64 14.68 -10.67
N ILE A 44 -4.78 14.83 -11.69
CA ILE A 44 -3.51 14.08 -11.77
C ILE A 44 -2.61 14.43 -10.58
N GLN A 45 -2.50 15.70 -10.22
CA GLN A 45 -1.69 16.13 -9.07
C GLN A 45 -2.25 15.58 -7.75
N GLN A 46 -3.56 15.69 -7.55
CA GLN A 46 -4.24 15.15 -6.37
C GLN A 46 -4.03 13.64 -6.26
N HIS A 47 -4.24 12.90 -7.36
CA HIS A 47 -4.05 11.46 -7.40
C HIS A 47 -2.60 11.08 -7.08
N ARG A 48 -1.61 11.76 -7.67
CA ARG A 48 -0.18 11.53 -7.37
C ARG A 48 0.11 11.73 -5.88
N SER A 49 -0.34 12.85 -5.32
CA SER A 49 -0.13 13.13 -3.89
C SER A 49 -0.82 12.10 -2.98
N ALA A 50 -2.01 11.63 -3.34
CA ALA A 50 -2.73 10.60 -2.61
C ALA A 50 -1.99 9.27 -2.65
N VAL A 51 -1.48 8.86 -3.82
CA VAL A 51 -0.69 7.63 -3.98
C VAL A 51 0.62 7.71 -3.21
N GLU A 52 1.34 8.84 -3.26
CA GLU A 52 2.58 9.03 -2.50
C GLU A 52 2.32 8.93 -0.99
N ASN A 53 1.31 9.62 -0.48
CA ASN A 53 0.93 9.55 0.93
C ASN A 53 0.52 8.14 1.36
N LEU A 54 -0.23 7.44 0.52
CA LEU A 54 -0.64 6.07 0.78
C LEU A 54 0.57 5.14 0.83
N ASN A 55 1.49 5.26 -0.13
CA ASN A 55 2.73 4.47 -0.16
C ASN A 55 3.59 4.74 1.08
N LEU A 56 3.79 6.00 1.46
CA LEU A 56 4.53 6.37 2.68
C LEU A 56 3.89 5.74 3.92
N SER A 57 2.56 5.81 4.05
CA SER A 57 1.85 5.21 5.18
C SER A 57 1.98 3.69 5.21
N TYR A 58 1.93 3.02 4.05
CA TYR A 58 2.13 1.57 3.98
C TYR A 58 3.55 1.18 4.32
N THR A 59 4.56 1.89 3.83
CA THR A 59 5.97 1.63 4.13
C THR A 59 6.25 1.80 5.63
N ASP A 60 5.76 2.87 6.26
CA ASP A 60 5.89 3.08 7.71
C ASP A 60 5.22 1.94 8.50
N ARG A 61 4.01 1.54 8.09
CA ARG A 61 3.29 0.44 8.76
C ARG A 61 3.98 -0.91 8.60
N LEU A 62 4.51 -1.21 7.41
CA LEU A 62 5.28 -2.43 7.17
C LEU A 62 6.56 -2.43 8.00
N GLY A 63 7.30 -1.31 8.04
CA GLY A 63 8.50 -1.21 8.86
C GLY A 63 8.22 -1.40 10.36
N LYS A 64 7.12 -0.86 10.87
CA LYS A 64 6.68 -1.10 12.25
C LYS A 64 6.36 -2.57 12.52
N LEU A 65 5.64 -3.21 11.61
CA LEU A 65 5.28 -4.62 11.74
C LEU A 65 6.51 -5.54 11.67
N GLU A 66 7.46 -5.24 10.78
CA GLU A 66 8.74 -5.96 10.69
C GLU A 66 9.56 -5.80 11.97
N ALA A 67 9.62 -4.57 12.52
CA ALA A 67 10.31 -4.32 13.78
C ALA A 67 9.66 -5.09 14.95
N GLU A 68 8.34 -5.07 15.04
CA GLU A 68 7.58 -5.80 16.06
C GLU A 68 7.79 -7.32 15.94
N ALA A 69 7.70 -7.88 14.74
CA ALA A 69 7.93 -9.30 14.50
C ALA A 69 9.36 -9.72 14.90
N ASN A 70 10.36 -8.91 14.55
CA ASN A 70 11.74 -9.16 14.94
C ASN A 70 11.94 -9.09 16.47
N GLN A 71 11.26 -8.16 17.16
CA GLN A 71 11.29 -8.12 18.62
C GLN A 71 10.70 -9.38 19.24
N TYR A 72 9.57 -9.88 18.74
CA TYR A 72 9.00 -11.14 19.21
C TYR A 72 9.91 -12.34 18.95
N ILE A 73 10.55 -12.41 17.78
CA ILE A 73 11.51 -13.48 17.47
C ILE A 73 12.66 -13.46 18.48
N LEU A 74 13.24 -12.30 18.76
CA LEU A 74 14.33 -12.17 19.73
C LEU A 74 13.90 -12.56 21.14
N ALA A 75 12.72 -12.13 21.58
CA ALA A 75 12.16 -12.50 22.87
C ALA A 75 11.98 -14.01 23.01
N LEU A 76 11.40 -14.67 22.00
CA LEU A 76 11.21 -16.12 21.98
C LEU A 76 12.54 -16.88 21.93
N GLN A 77 13.54 -16.38 21.20
CA GLN A 77 14.88 -16.97 21.18
C GLN A 77 15.54 -16.91 22.57
N GLN A 78 15.41 -15.78 23.27
CA GLN A 78 15.93 -15.61 24.62
C GLN A 78 15.22 -16.55 25.61
N GLU A 79 13.88 -16.63 25.53
CA GLU A 79 13.08 -17.51 26.38
C GLU A 79 13.44 -18.98 26.15
N ASN A 80 13.58 -19.41 24.89
CA ASN A 80 13.98 -20.77 24.54
C ASN A 80 15.38 -21.10 25.08
N ALA A 81 16.33 -20.17 24.98
CA ALA A 81 17.66 -20.34 25.55
C ALA A 81 17.60 -20.50 27.07
N GLY A 82 16.76 -19.73 27.75
CA GLY A 82 16.50 -19.87 29.19
C GLY A 82 15.95 -21.25 29.55
N TYR A 83 14.93 -21.73 28.83
CA TYR A 83 14.38 -23.07 29.06
C TYR A 83 15.39 -24.18 28.84
N ARG A 84 16.24 -24.08 27.81
CA ARG A 84 17.31 -25.07 27.56
C ARG A 84 18.29 -25.12 28.72
N ALA A 85 18.74 -23.97 29.21
CA ALA A 85 19.64 -23.90 30.36
C ALA A 85 19.03 -24.52 31.62
N MET A 86 17.74 -24.24 31.90
CA MET A 86 17.03 -24.86 33.03
C MET A 86 16.91 -26.38 32.89
N LEU A 87 16.64 -26.89 31.68
CA LEU A 87 16.59 -28.32 31.40
C LEU A 87 17.95 -28.99 31.58
N GLU A 88 19.03 -28.35 31.10
CA GLU A 88 20.39 -28.85 31.28
C GLU A 88 20.79 -28.93 32.76
N GLN A 89 20.47 -27.88 33.52
CA GLN A 89 20.71 -27.85 34.97
C GLN A 89 19.91 -28.94 35.69
N SER A 90 18.60 -29.04 35.42
CA SER A 90 17.75 -30.06 36.02
C SER A 90 18.24 -31.48 35.70
N ALA A 91 18.67 -31.72 34.46
CA ALA A 91 19.24 -33.01 34.07
C ALA A 91 20.57 -33.30 34.81
N ALA A 92 21.41 -32.29 35.05
CA ALA A 92 22.63 -32.43 35.84
C ALA A 92 22.32 -32.77 37.31
N ASP A 93 21.34 -32.08 37.90
CA ASP A 93 20.90 -32.32 39.28
C ASP A 93 20.32 -33.72 39.45
N ILE A 94 19.49 -34.19 38.50
CA ILE A 94 18.96 -35.56 38.48
C ILE A 94 20.11 -36.57 38.41
N ARG A 95 21.07 -36.39 37.49
CA ARG A 95 22.23 -37.28 37.39
C ARG A 95 23.04 -37.32 38.70
N HIS A 96 23.21 -36.16 39.33
CA HIS A 96 23.88 -36.05 40.62
C HIS A 96 23.11 -36.82 41.72
N LEU A 97 21.78 -36.67 41.80
CA LEU A 97 20.96 -37.39 42.76
C LEU A 97 21.01 -38.91 42.53
N LEU A 98 20.94 -39.36 41.28
CA LEU A 98 21.06 -40.77 40.90
C LEU A 98 22.41 -41.37 41.33
N SER A 99 23.51 -40.63 41.20
CA SER A 99 24.83 -41.11 41.65
C SER A 99 24.97 -41.26 43.18
N ARG A 100 24.08 -40.62 43.95
CA ARG A 100 24.04 -40.71 45.42
C ARG A 100 23.12 -41.82 45.92
N LEU A 101 22.30 -42.41 45.05
CA LEU A 101 21.51 -43.58 45.42
C LEU A 101 22.46 -44.76 45.64
N PRO A 102 22.35 -45.49 46.77
CA PRO A 102 23.10 -46.72 46.94
C PRO A 102 22.73 -47.67 45.80
N ALA A 103 23.73 -48.34 45.22
CA ALA A 103 23.47 -49.45 44.33
C ALA A 103 22.60 -50.43 45.12
N SER A 104 21.37 -50.67 44.69
CA SER A 104 20.57 -51.74 45.25
C SER A 104 21.40 -53.01 45.07
N GLU A 105 21.99 -53.49 46.15
CA GLU A 105 22.47 -54.85 46.25
C GLU A 105 21.24 -55.73 46.11
N THR A 106 20.88 -56.06 44.87
CA THR A 106 20.14 -57.28 44.58
C THR A 106 21.11 -58.43 44.90
N GLN A 107 21.34 -58.67 46.18
CA GLN A 107 21.65 -60.00 46.66
C GLN A 107 20.36 -60.80 46.44
N GLU A 108 20.23 -61.43 45.27
CA GLU A 108 19.46 -62.66 45.20
C GLU A 108 20.11 -63.63 46.18
N PRO A 109 19.41 -64.10 47.24
CA PRO A 109 19.91 -65.24 47.98
C PRO A 109 19.72 -66.45 47.07
N SER A 110 20.83 -67.00 46.59
CA SER A 110 20.86 -68.37 46.08
C SER A 110 20.41 -69.32 47.18
N ALA A 111 19.23 -69.92 47.01
CA ALA A 111 18.76 -71.09 47.76
C ALA A 111 17.89 -71.95 46.83
#